data_AF-A0ABD2NT53-F1
#
_entry.id   AF-A0ABD2NT53-F1
#
_cell.length_a   1.000
_cell.length_b   1.000
_cell.length_c   1.000
_cell.angle_alpha   90.00
_cell.angle_beta   90.00
_cell.angle_gamma   90.00
#
_symmetry.space_group_name_H-M   'P 1'
#
loop_
_entity.id
_entity.type
_entity.pdbx_description
1 polymer ?
#
loop_
_entity_poly.entity_id
_entity_poly.type
_entity_poly.pdbx_seq_one_letter_code
_entity_poly.pdbx_strand_id
1 'polypeptide(L)' 'MEKNLTAPMDELLKLVKKFVDDLIVATLEGSEEEILAVFDNYHHNIKFTIEKESNNAVPSIDTLVIRNDRVDE' A
#
# COMPACT_ATOMS: atom_id res chain seq x y z
N MET A 1 -24.27 -4.56 -5.32
CA MET A 1 -23.29 -5.39 -6.03
C MET A 1 -22.03 -5.40 -5.19
N GLU A 2 -21.91 -6.37 -4.29
CA GLU A 2 -20.65 -6.62 -3.56
C GLU A 2 -19.73 -7.35 -4.52
N LYS A 3 -18.61 -6.72 -4.89
CA LYS A 3 -17.52 -7.43 -5.54
C LYS A 3 -16.82 -8.22 -4.45
N ASN A 4 -17.14 -9.50 -4.31
CA ASN A 4 -16.30 -10.43 -3.57
C ASN A 4 -14.99 -10.57 -4.34
N LEU A 5 -13.94 -9.86 -3.90
CA LEU A 5 -12.59 -10.11 -4.38
C LEU A 5 -12.08 -11.38 -3.69
N THR A 6 -11.87 -12.42 -4.51
CA THR A 6 -11.28 -13.71 -4.14
C THR A 6 -9.80 -13.79 -4.53
N ALA A 7 -9.10 -12.66 -4.62
CA ALA A 7 -7.65 -12.67 -4.80
C ALA A 7 -7.01 -12.98 -3.43
N PRO A 8 -6.13 -13.99 -3.32
CA PRO A 8 -5.35 -14.20 -2.11
C PRO A 8 -4.61 -12.90 -1.74
N MET A 9 -4.49 -12.58 -0.45
CA MET A 9 -3.77 -11.38 0.01
C MET A 9 -2.32 -11.33 -0.52
N ASP A 10 -1.73 -12.50 -0.77
CA ASP A 10 -0.41 -12.69 -1.37
C ASP A 10 -0.32 -12.20 -2.84
N GLU A 11 -1.44 -12.10 -3.55
CA GLU A 11 -1.51 -11.53 -4.90
C GLU A 11 -1.73 -10.00 -4.88
N LEU A 12 -2.31 -9.48 -3.79
CA LEU A 12 -2.56 -8.06 -3.59
C LEU A 12 -1.28 -7.32 -3.17
N LEU A 13 -0.51 -7.89 -2.24
CA LEU A 13 0.67 -7.24 -1.65
C LEU A 13 1.97 -7.73 -2.30
N LYS A 14 2.57 -6.89 -3.14
CA LYS A 14 3.88 -7.18 -3.77
C LYS A 14 5.05 -6.79 -2.87
N LEU A 15 4.87 -5.78 -2.03
CA LEU A 15 5.90 -5.27 -1.13
C LEU A 15 5.25 -4.67 0.11
N VAL A 16 5.82 -4.95 1.29
CA VAL A 16 5.58 -4.19 2.51
C VAL A 16 6.93 -3.89 3.16
N LYS A 17 7.24 -2.62 3.35
CA LYS A 17 8.44 -2.15 4.06
C LYS A 17 8.01 -1.24 5.20
N LYS A 18 8.56 -1.48 6.39
CA LYS A 18 8.23 -0.76 7.61
C LYS A 18 9.36 0.18 8.01
N PHE A 19 8.99 1.39 8.40
CA PHE A 19 9.87 2.43 8.93
C PHE A 19 9.27 2.99 10.21
N VAL A 20 9.64 2.42 11.35
CA VAL A 20 9.09 2.79 12.68
C VAL A 20 7.56 2.72 12.70
N ASP A 21 6.87 3.85 12.49
CA ASP A 21 5.43 4.03 12.44
C ASP A 21 4.85 4.05 11.02
N ASP A 22 5.67 4.30 10.00
CA ASP A 22 5.25 4.33 8.60
C ASP A 22 5.41 2.98 7.87
N LEU A 23 4.54 2.75 6.89
CA LEU A 23 4.60 1.61 5.99
C LEU A 23 4.64 2.09 4.53
N ILE A 24 5.57 1.55 3.74
CA ILE A 24 5.56 1.63 2.28
C ILE A 24 5.03 0.31 1.74
N VAL A 25 3.94 0.38 0.98
CA VAL A 25 3.25 -0.79 0.43
C VAL A 25 3.16 -0.67 -1.09
N ALA A 26 3.57 -1.72 -1.80
CA ALA A 26 3.28 -1.86 -3.22
C ALA A 26 2.11 -2.84 -3.40
N THR A 27 1.03 -2.37 -4.01
CA THR A 27 -0.20 -3.12 -4.21
C THR A 27 -0.77 -2.94 -5.61
N LEU A 28 -1.82 -3.69 -5.94
CA LEU A 28 -2.62 -3.47 -7.14
C LEU A 28 -3.40 -2.14 -7.04
N GLU A 29 -3.40 -1.37 -8.12
CA GLU A 29 -4.18 -0.14 -8.22
C GLU A 29 -5.66 -0.42 -7.94
N GLY A 30 -6.27 0.40 -7.07
CA GLY A 30 -7.67 0.28 -6.66
C GLY A 30 -7.91 -0.62 -5.44
N SER A 31 -6.88 -1.26 -4.88
CA SER A 31 -6.97 -2.08 -3.66
C SER A 31 -6.57 -1.35 -2.37
N GLU A 32 -6.25 -0.05 -2.47
CA GLU A 32 -5.64 0.72 -1.37
C GLU A 32 -6.56 0.81 -0.14
N GLU A 33 -7.86 1.00 -0.36
CA GLU A 33 -8.86 1.10 0.72
C GLU A 33 -9.12 -0.25 1.41
N GLU A 34 -9.05 -1.34 0.66
CA GLU A 34 -9.20 -2.69 1.22
C GLU A 34 -8.00 -3.01 2.13
N ILE A 35 -6.80 -2.66 1.69
CA ILE A 35 -5.57 -2.81 2.48
C ILE A 35 -5.62 -1.93 3.73
N LEU A 36 -6.05 -0.67 3.60
CA LEU A 36 -6.22 0.21 4.75
C LEU A 36 -7.20 -0.40 5.76
N ALA A 37 -8.34 -0.94 5.30
CA ALA A 37 -9.31 -1.60 6.17
C ALA A 37 -8.72 -2.84 6.87
N VAL A 38 -7.85 -3.62 6.22
CA VAL A 38 -7.16 -4.75 6.85
C VAL A 38 -6.24 -4.26 7.97
N PHE A 39 -5.41 -3.24 7.71
CA PHE A 39 -4.50 -2.69 8.71
C PHE A 39 -5.25 -2.05 9.89
N ASP A 40 -6.31 -1.30 9.62
CA ASP A 40 -7.14 -0.65 10.65
C ASP A 40 -7.90 -1.62 11.55
N ASN A 41 -8.12 -2.86 11.09
CA ASN A 41 -8.75 -3.92 11.88
C ASN A 41 -7.75 -4.72 12.73
N TYR A 42 -6.44 -4.52 12.56
CA TYR A 42 -5.44 -5.27 13.31
C TYR A 42 -5.43 -4.95 14.81
N HIS A 43 -5.60 -3.68 15.19
CA HIS A 43 -5.62 -3.28 16.60
C HIS A 43 -6.62 -2.14 16.86
N HIS A 44 -7.48 -2.32 17.86
CA HIS A 44 -8.58 -1.40 18.18
C HIS A 44 -8.16 0.07 18.40
N ASN A 45 -6.95 0.31 18.93
CA ASN A 45 -6.44 1.66 19.20
C ASN A 45 -5.49 2.22 18.13
N ILE A 46 -5.23 1.49 17.04
CA ILE A 46 -4.34 1.95 15.97
C ILE A 46 -5.21 2.18 14.74
N LYS A 47 -5.10 3.37 14.15
CA LYS A 47 -5.74 3.74 12.90
C LYS A 47 -4.68 4.33 11.98
N PHE A 48 -4.62 3.81 10.78
CA PHE A 48 -3.69 4.19 9.74
C PHE A 48 -4.34 5.27 8.87
N THR A 49 -3.48 6.06 8.24
CA THR A 49 -3.83 6.92 7.12
C THR A 49 -3.04 6.48 5.91
N ILE A 50 -3.55 6.74 4.71
CA ILE A 50 -2.89 6.35 3.47
C ILE A 50 -2.61 7.58 2.61
N GLU A 51 -1.36 7.69 2.17
CA GLU A 51 -0.96 8.56 1.05
C GLU A 51 -0.86 7.69 -0.20
N LYS A 52 -1.54 8.10 -1.27
CA LYS A 52 -1.60 7.34 -2.52
C LYS A 52 -0.56 7.85 -3.51
N GLU A 53 -0.03 6.93 -4.31
CA GLU A 53 0.84 7.27 -5.44
C GLU A 53 0.13 8.23 -6.40
N SER A 54 0.86 9.26 -6.84
CA SER A 54 0.41 10.21 -7.85
C SER A 54 1.58 10.55 -8.77
N ASN A 55 1.36 10.50 -10.09
CA ASN A 55 2.42 10.69 -11.09
C ASN A 55 3.65 9.79 -10.87
N ASN A 56 3.42 8.51 -10.59
CA ASN A 56 4.45 7.52 -10.29
C ASN A 56 5.33 7.84 -9.07
N ALA A 57 4.87 8.71 -8.18
CA ALA A 57 5.61 9.09 -6.99
C ALA A 57 4.73 9.09 -5.75
N VAL A 58 5.33 8.76 -4.61
CA VAL A 58 4.70 8.84 -3.30
C VAL A 58 5.70 9.44 -2.31
N PRO A 59 5.33 10.53 -1.60
CA PRO A 59 6.14 11.02 -0.47
C PRO A 59 6.27 9.93 0.59
N SER A 60 7.46 9.78 1.17
CA SER A 60 7.68 8.85 2.27
C SER A 60 8.80 9.35 3.16
N ILE A 61 8.44 9.67 4.41
CA ILE A 61 9.36 10.25 5.40
C ILE A 61 10.03 11.50 4.80
N ASP A 62 11.36 11.56 4.78
CA ASP A 62 12.15 12.66 4.22
C ASP A 62 12.56 12.40 2.75
N THR A 63 11.86 11.52 2.05
CA THR A 63 12.20 11.09 0.69
C THR A 63 10.99 11.07 -0.25
N LEU A 64 11.22 11.17 -1.56
CA LEU A 64 10.20 10.94 -2.58
C LEU A 64 10.51 9.61 -3.27
N VAL A 65 9.64 8.62 -3.07
CA VAL A 65 9.77 7.33 -3.76
C VAL A 65 9.19 7.48 -5.15
N ILE A 66 10.00 7.21 -6.17
CA ILE A 66 9.59 7.28 -7.58
C ILE A 66 9.63 5.87 -8.15
N ARG A 67 8.49 5.39 -8.64
CA ARG A 67 8.40 4.13 -9.37
C ARG A 67 9.00 4.34 -10.76
N ASN A 68 10.10 3.66 -11.03
CA ASN A 68 10.76 3.68 -12.33
C ASN A 68 10.34 2.44 -13.12
N ASP A 69 9.79 2.62 -14.31
CA ASP A 69 9.38 1.50 -15.19
C ASP A 69 10.59 0.86 -15.91
N ARG A 70 11.81 1.33 -15.66
CA ARG A 70 13.03 0.70 -16.17
C ARG A 70 13.36 -0.54 -15.35
N VAL A 71 13.11 -1.69 -15.96
CA VAL A 71 13.82 -2.93 -15.61
C VAL A 71 15.22 -2.77 -16.18
N ASP A 72 16.22 -2.47 -15.36
CA ASP A 72 17.60 -2.62 -15.79
C ASP A 72 17.84 -4.13 -16.03
N GLU A 73 18.09 -4.49 -17.29
CA GLU A 73 18.45 -5.85 -17.74
C GLU A 73 19.79 -6.33 -17.15
#